data_AF-A0A6G1RCM1-F1
#
_entry.id   AF-A0A6G1RCM1-F1
#
_cell.length_a   1.000
_cell.length_b   1.000
_cell.length_c   1.000
_cell.angle_alpha   90.00
_cell.angle_beta   90.00
_cell.angle_gamma   90.00
#
_symmetry.space_group_name_H-M   'P 1'
#
loop_
_entity.id
_entity.type
_entity.pdbx_description
1 polymer ?
#
loop_
_entity_poly.entity_id
_entity_poly.type
_entity_poly.pdbx_seq_one_letter_code
_entity_poly.pdbx_strand_id
1 'polypeptide(L)'
;GAYSCLFDRVSVPAALVQPGVLRCYCPPHEAGVAALRVACPPRMLSAAAPFEYRARGGATGPPGSQLDWLSLDETQFRLSILERLEQLETRLGALPPTAPLPLPRGNPPET
;
A
#
# COMPACT_ATOMS: atom_id res chain seq x y z
N GLY A 1 -1.54 -30.72 -6.05
CA GLY A 1 -0.52 -30.52 -5.01
C GLY A 1 -0.50 -29.06 -4.62
N ALA A 2 -0.05 -28.74 -3.41
CA ALA A 2 0.12 -27.35 -2.99
C ALA A 2 1.33 -26.73 -3.72
N TYR A 3 1.17 -25.53 -4.28
CA TYR A 3 2.28 -24.81 -4.90
C TYR A 3 3.06 -24.05 -3.83
N SER A 4 4.36 -23.93 -4.06
CA SER A 4 5.26 -23.11 -3.23
C SER A 4 6.20 -22.32 -4.12
N CYS A 5 6.46 -21.07 -3.76
CA CYS A 5 7.55 -20.30 -4.35
C CYS A 5 8.77 -20.38 -3.44
N LEU A 6 9.96 -20.55 -4.00
CA LEU A 6 11.22 -20.49 -3.28
C LEU A 6 11.95 -19.22 -3.67
N PHE A 7 12.28 -18.40 -2.68
CA PHE A 7 13.20 -17.26 -2.81
C PHE A 7 14.52 -17.71 -2.19
N ASP A 8 15.52 -17.98 -3.03
CA ASP A 8 16.78 -18.65 -2.68
C ASP A 8 16.58 -19.99 -1.96
N ARG A 9 16.60 -19.98 -0.62
CA ARG A 9 16.41 -21.15 0.24
C ARG A 9 15.13 -21.09 1.09
N VAL A 10 14.36 -20.01 0.98
CA VAL A 10 13.15 -19.77 1.77
C VAL A 10 11.92 -20.15 0.96
N SER A 11 11.13 -21.10 1.46
CA SER A 11 9.89 -21.53 0.83
C SER A 11 8.69 -20.76 1.39
N VAL A 12 7.85 -20.25 0.51
CA VAL A 12 6.58 -19.61 0.85
C VAL A 12 5.41 -20.29 0.13
N PRO A 13 4.24 -20.37 0.76
CA PRO A 13 3.05 -20.94 0.13
C PRO A 13 2.61 -20.09 -1.07
N ALA A 14 2.17 -20.75 -2.15
CA ALA A 14 1.64 -20.11 -3.34
C ALA A 14 0.26 -20.66 -3.70
N ALA A 15 -0.64 -19.77 -4.13
CA ALA A 15 -1.99 -20.12 -4.58
C ALA A 15 -2.08 -20.00 -6.10
N LEU A 16 -2.67 -21.00 -6.76
CA LEU A 16 -2.99 -20.93 -8.19
C LEU A 16 -4.23 -20.05 -8.37
N VAL A 17 -4.05 -18.92 -9.04
CA VAL A 17 -5.15 -17.99 -9.34
C VAL A 17 -5.81 -18.38 -10.66
N GLN A 18 -4.98 -18.69 -11.66
CA GLN A 18 -5.37 -19.14 -13.00
C GLN A 18 -4.28 -20.07 -13.55
N PRO A 19 -4.54 -20.85 -14.62
CA PRO A 19 -3.50 -21.64 -15.28
C PRO A 19 -2.28 -20.78 -15.63
N GLY A 20 -1.11 -21.13 -15.08
CA GLY A 20 0.14 -20.38 -15.27
C GLY A 20 0.34 -19.15 -14.37
N VAL A 21 -0.64 -18.79 -13.52
CA VAL A 21 -0.56 -17.63 -12.64
C VAL A 21 -0.62 -18.05 -11.17
N LEU A 22 0.48 -17.82 -10.44
CA LEU A 22 0.59 -18.06 -9.01
C LEU A 22 0.64 -16.74 -8.24
N ARG A 23 -0.02 -16.71 -7.08
CA ARG A 23 0.08 -15.64 -6.09
C ARG A 23 0.85 -16.14 -4.88
N CYS A 24 1.88 -15.40 -4.47
CA CYS A 24 2.63 -15.63 -3.23
C CYS A 24 3.06 -14.28 -2.64
N TYR A 25 3.53 -14.30 -1.39
CA TYR A 25 4.09 -13.14 -0.73
C TYR A 25 5.58 -13.39 -0.50
N CYS A 26 6.41 -12.45 -0.95
CA CYS A 26 7.86 -12.56 -0.76
C CYS A 26 8.20 -12.48 0.74
N PRO A 27 9.17 -13.29 1.22
CA PRO A 27 9.69 -13.15 2.57
C PRO A 27 10.57 -11.89 2.70
N PRO A 28 10.87 -11.45 3.94
CA PRO A 28 11.89 -10.43 4.17
C PRO A 28 13.26 -10.87 3.64
N HIS A 29 13.98 -9.97 2.97
CA HIS A 29 15.31 -10.21 2.40
C HIS A 29 16.09 -8.89 2.34
N GLU A 30 17.41 -8.96 2.41
CA GLU A 30 18.30 -7.80 2.20
C GLU A 30 18.17 -7.25 0.77
N ALA A 31 18.59 -6.01 0.52
CA ALA A 31 18.59 -5.48 -0.83
C ALA A 31 19.54 -6.29 -1.73
N GLY A 32 19.07 -6.68 -2.92
CA GLY A 32 19.80 -7.55 -3.84
C GLY A 32 18.89 -8.38 -4.72
N VAL A 33 19.46 -9.35 -5.44
CA VAL A 33 18.72 -10.25 -6.32
C VAL A 33 18.67 -11.65 -5.70
N ALA A 34 17.46 -12.16 -5.49
CA ALA A 34 17.19 -13.52 -5.05
C ALA A 34 16.81 -14.43 -6.24
N ALA A 35 17.13 -15.71 -6.14
CA ALA A 35 16.70 -16.72 -7.10
C ALA A 35 15.28 -17.21 -6.80
N LEU A 36 14.30 -16.79 -7.59
CA LEU A 36 12.90 -17.24 -7.51
C LEU A 36 12.70 -18.54 -8.29
N ARG A 37 12.08 -19.54 -7.65
CA ARG A 37 11.65 -20.79 -8.27
C ARG A 37 10.23 -21.16 -7.86
N VAL A 38 9.53 -21.89 -8.71
CA VAL A 38 8.22 -22.48 -8.42
C VAL A 38 8.40 -23.98 -8.22
N ALA A 39 7.79 -24.50 -7.17
CA ALA A 39 7.75 -25.93 -6.86
C ALA A 39 6.33 -26.38 -6.53
N CYS A 40 6.09 -27.67 -6.73
CA CYS A 40 4.96 -28.40 -6.19
C CYS A 40 5.60 -29.61 -5.47
N PRO A 41 5.92 -29.46 -4.17
CA PRO A 41 6.73 -30.44 -3.45
C PRO A 41 6.20 -31.87 -3.62
N PRO A 42 7.09 -32.84 -3.88
CA PRO A 42 8.57 -32.74 -3.81
C PRO A 42 9.26 -32.24 -5.10
N ARG A 43 8.54 -31.80 -6.13
CA ARG A 43 9.10 -31.48 -7.45
C ARG A 43 9.34 -29.98 -7.66
N MET A 44 10.50 -29.62 -8.21
CA MET A 44 10.76 -28.28 -8.76
C MET A 44 10.10 -28.14 -10.14
N LEU A 45 9.29 -27.10 -10.35
CA LEU A 45 8.52 -26.90 -11.58
C LEU A 45 9.17 -25.90 -12.54
N SER A 46 9.97 -24.94 -12.04
CA SER A 46 10.62 -23.92 -12.87
C SER A 46 12.13 -23.89 -12.69
N ALA A 47 12.81 -23.34 -13.70
CA ALA A 47 14.17 -22.83 -13.54
C ALA A 47 14.19 -21.63 -12.57
N ALA A 48 15.39 -21.23 -12.16
CA ALA A 48 15.59 -20.02 -11.38
C ALA A 48 15.36 -18.77 -12.24
N ALA A 49 14.56 -17.84 -11.74
CA ALA A 49 14.40 -16.50 -12.29
C ALA A 49 14.91 -15.47 -11.27
N PRO A 50 15.51 -14.35 -11.71
CA PRO A 50 15.94 -13.29 -10.79
C PRO A 50 14.73 -12.54 -10.21
N PHE A 51 14.77 -12.26 -8.91
CA PHE A 51 13.80 -11.43 -8.19
C PHE A 51 14.53 -10.36 -7.40
N GLU A 52 14.22 -9.10 -7.63
CA GLU A 52 14.95 -7.97 -7.03
C GLU A 52 14.25 -7.46 -5.75
N TYR A 53 15.00 -7.44 -4.65
CA TYR A 53 14.67 -6.72 -3.42
C TYR A 53 15.39 -5.37 -3.42
N ARG A 54 14.61 -4.29 -3.30
CA ARG A 54 15.16 -2.93 -3.26
C ARG A 54 15.13 -2.37 -1.84
N ALA A 55 16.24 -1.76 -1.42
CA ALA A 55 16.28 -1.00 -0.17
C ALA A 55 15.35 0.21 -0.25
N ARG A 56 14.68 0.53 0.87
CA ARG A 56 13.80 1.69 0.98
C ARG A 56 14.53 3.05 0.93
N GLY A 57 15.86 3.08 0.92
CA GLY A 57 16.68 4.31 0.90
C GLY A 57 17.83 4.31 -0.11
N GLY A 58 17.91 3.32 -1.02
CA GLY A 58 18.99 3.19 -2.00
C GLY A 58 18.72 3.88 -3.35
N ALA A 59 17.74 4.78 -3.41
CA ALA A 59 17.46 5.54 -4.62
C ALA A 59 18.44 6.71 -4.75
N THR A 60 19.65 6.44 -5.23
CA THR A 60 20.32 7.36 -6.17
C THR A 60 19.68 7.20 -7.55
N GLY A 61 18.36 7.40 -7.61
CA GLY A 61 17.64 7.49 -8.87
C GLY A 61 17.73 8.91 -9.43
N PRO A 62 17.54 9.12 -10.74
CA PRO A 62 17.49 10.45 -11.33
C PRO A 62 16.39 11.29 -10.66
N PRO A 63 16.54 12.63 -10.59
CA PRO A 63 15.58 13.52 -9.96
C PRO A 63 14.19 13.32 -10.62
N GLY A 64 13.17 13.00 -9.83
CA GLY A 64 11.80 12.81 -10.31
C GLY A 64 11.26 11.37 -10.29
N SER A 65 11.95 10.41 -9.65
CA SER A 65 11.34 9.09 -9.40
C SER A 65 10.32 9.19 -8.27
N GLN A 66 9.19 8.48 -8.43
CA GLN A 66 7.97 8.48 -7.60
C GLN A 66 8.18 8.40 -6.06
N LEU A 67 9.38 8.07 -5.58
CA LEU A 67 9.70 7.93 -4.16
C LEU A 67 10.13 9.23 -3.47
N ASP A 68 10.42 10.32 -4.19
CA ASP A 68 10.75 11.62 -3.57
C ASP A 68 9.60 12.14 -2.67
N TRP A 69 8.36 11.80 -3.02
CA TRP A 69 7.16 12.08 -2.21
C TRP A 69 7.09 11.30 -0.88
N LEU A 70 7.81 10.18 -0.78
CA LEU A 70 7.84 9.31 0.41
C LEU A 70 9.17 9.41 1.17
N SER A 71 10.21 9.97 0.56
CA SER A 71 11.50 10.25 1.18
C SER A 71 11.53 11.64 1.81
N LEU A 72 10.44 12.04 2.47
CA LEU A 72 10.58 13.07 3.50
C LEU A 72 11.44 12.46 4.61
N ASP A 73 12.43 13.20 5.08
CA ASP A 73 13.08 12.87 6.34
C ASP A 73 12.00 12.62 7.39
N GLU A 74 12.20 11.63 8.27
CA GLU A 74 11.17 11.21 9.23
C GLU A 74 10.63 12.39 10.05
N THR A 75 11.48 13.39 10.31
CA THR A 75 11.09 14.64 10.98
C THR A 75 10.16 15.51 10.13
N GLN A 76 10.42 15.63 8.82
CA GLN A 76 9.60 16.41 7.89
C GLN A 76 8.22 15.77 7.70
N PHE A 77 8.16 14.44 7.55
CA PHE A 77 6.88 13.74 7.46
C PHE A 77 6.03 13.96 8.71
N ARG A 78 6.64 13.82 9.90
CA ARG A 78 5.96 14.09 11.18
C ARG A 78 5.40 15.52 11.23
N LEU A 79 6.20 16.51 10.86
CA LEU A 79 5.76 17.92 10.82
C LEU A 79 4.62 18.15 9.84
N SER A 80 4.68 17.59 8.62
CA SER A 80 3.61 17.72 7.62
C SER A 80 2.29 17.06 8.05
N ILE A 81 2.34 15.95 8.80
CA ILE A 81 1.14 15.33 9.37
C ILE A 81 0.54 16.22 10.45
N LEU A 82 1.36 16.80 11.34
CA LEU A 82 0.89 17.69 12.39
C LEU A 82 0.20 18.94 11.82
N GLU A 83 0.82 19.60 10.84
CA GLU A 83 0.26 20.79 10.18
C GLU A 83 -1.10 20.50 9.51
N ARG A 84 -1.22 19.36 8.82
CA ARG A 84 -2.50 18.97 8.19
C ARG A 84 -3.59 18.69 9.22
N LEU A 85 -3.25 18.09 10.35
CA LEU A 85 -4.22 17.84 11.42
C LEU A 85 -4.74 19.16 12.00
N GLU A 86 -3.87 20.13 12.26
CA GLU A 86 -4.25 21.48 12.72
C GLU A 86 -5.18 22.20 11.74
N GLN A 87 -4.91 22.09 10.43
CA GLN A 87 -5.78 22.66 9.40
C GLN A 87 -7.16 22.01 9.38
N LEU A 88 -7.26 20.70 9.61
CA LEU A 88 -8.56 20.01 9.70
C LEU A 88 -9.33 20.44 10.94
N GLU A 89 -8.66 20.58 12.09
CA GLU A 89 -9.27 21.07 13.34
C GLU A 89 -9.81 22.49 13.18
N THR A 90 -9.05 23.38 12.54
CA THR A 90 -9.47 24.76 12.27
C THR A 90 -10.70 24.80 11.36
N ARG A 91 -10.75 23.95 10.33
CA ARG A 91 -11.91 23.88 9.43
C ARG A 91 -13.16 23.29 10.10
N LEU A 92 -12.99 22.33 11.00
CA LEU A 92 -14.09 21.77 11.79
C LEU A 92 -14.60 22.77 12.83
N GLY A 93 -13.70 23.51 13.50
CA GLY A 93 -14.06 24.57 14.44
C GLY A 93 -14.68 25.80 13.77
N ALA A 94 -14.35 26.06 12.51
CA ALA A 94 -14.94 27.14 11.71
C ALA A 94 -16.29 26.77 11.06
N LEU A 95 -16.79 25.54 11.25
CA LEU A 95 -18.12 25.18 10.79
C LEU A 95 -19.15 25.96 11.66
N PRO A 96 -19.95 26.88 11.08
CA PRO A 96 -20.99 27.53 11.86
C PRO A 96 -21.96 26.45 12.37
N PRO A 97 -22.55 26.62 13.58
CA PRO A 97 -23.60 25.72 14.03
C PRO A 97 -24.65 25.65 12.92
N THR A 98 -24.95 24.45 12.44
CA THR A 98 -25.96 24.20 11.41
C THR A 98 -27.23 24.94 11.80
N ALA A 99 -27.51 26.06 11.12
CA ALA A 99 -28.72 26.80 11.34
C ALA A 99 -29.89 25.85 11.06
N PRO A 100 -30.87 25.69 11.98
CA PRO A 100 -32.02 24.86 11.73
C PRO A 100 -32.72 25.35 10.45
N LEU A 101 -32.94 24.42 9.52
CA LEU A 101 -33.66 24.67 8.27
C LEU A 101 -35.00 25.37 8.59
N PRO A 102 -35.37 26.47 7.89
CA PRO A 102 -36.68 27.08 8.09
C PRO A 102 -37.76 26.06 7.73
N LEU A 103 -38.60 25.71 8.70
CA LEU A 103 -39.77 24.86 8.46
C LEU A 103 -40.70 25.57 7.46
N PRO A 104 -41.21 24.88 6.43
CA PRO A 104 -42.19 25.46 5.53
C PRO A 104 -43.46 25.82 6.31
N ARG A 105 -43.85 27.10 6.25
CA ARG A 105 -45.13 27.59 6.78
C ARG A 105 -46.26 26.81 6.11
N GLY A 106 -46.93 25.94 6.87
CA GLY A 106 -48.16 25.29 6.44
C GLY A 106 -49.24 26.35 6.20
N ASN A 107 -49.82 26.37 5.00
CA ASN A 107 -51.01 27.15 4.72
C ASN A 107 -52.20 26.58 5.50
N PRO A 108 -53.13 27.44 5.99
CA PRO A 108 -54.34 26.97 6.64
C PRO A 108 -55.26 26.25 5.66
N PRO A 109 -56.07 25.27 6.12
CA PRO A 109 -57.06 24.62 5.27
C PRO A 109 -58.18 25.61 4.94
N GLU A 110 -58.48 25.77 3.65
CA GLU A 110 -59.74 26.37 3.19
C GLU A 110 -60.91 25.54 3.72
N THR A 111 -61.80 26.19 4.48
CA THR A 111 -63.20 25.76 4.69
C THR A 111 -64.09 26.97 4.74
#